data_AF-A0A966PMP9-F1
#
_entry.id   AF-A0A966PMP9-F1
#
_cell.length_a   1.000
_cell.length_b   1.000
_cell.length_c   1.000
_cell.angle_alpha   90.00
_cell.angle_beta   90.00
_cell.angle_gamma   90.00
#
_symmetry.space_group_name_H-M   'P 1'
#
loop_
_entity.id
_entity.type
_entity.pdbx_description
1 polymer ?
#
loop_
_entity_poly.entity_id
_entity_poly.type
_entity_poly.pdbx_seq_one_letter_code
_entity_poly.pdbx_strand_id
1 'polypeptide(L)'
;MDSSSNLFAFGSMRSPIFYDYNDTNYYVDPASTSSVNTVSFVSGASFGPYLQFNNQSNLRLQAGQQSGAIGISGYDFNGNWKFQLYGDSSGYGFLNGNWAGWDLLKSVSGNLYLNNQSTYYIGTNTIYYYRVYGTADIRSPIFYDNDNTSYYVDPAAGVSINVAGEIRAANNITAYYSDMRLKRDLGTIEQPLLKLKKLRGFYYEANETAQKLGYRPIREVGVSAQDVADVLPEIVKPAPIDEKYLTIHYERLVPLLIEAIKELNLKVERLEQGTT
;
A
#
# COMPACT_ATOMS: atom_id res chain seq x y z
N MET A 1 -56.69 -45.74 6.57
CA MET A 1 -56.42 -44.94 7.77
C MET A 1 -56.29 -45.91 8.93
N ASP A 2 -55.28 -45.71 9.78
CA ASP A 2 -55.12 -46.46 11.03
C ASP A 2 -56.04 -45.87 12.11
N SER A 3 -55.81 -46.21 13.37
CA SER A 3 -56.58 -45.69 14.50
C SER A 3 -56.40 -44.18 14.80
N SER A 4 -55.54 -43.44 14.07
CA SER A 4 -55.16 -42.05 14.39
C SER A 4 -55.47 -41.01 13.28
N SER A 5 -56.32 -41.33 12.30
CA SER A 5 -56.76 -40.43 11.20
C SER A 5 -55.68 -39.96 10.24
N ASN A 6 -54.54 -40.61 10.28
CA ASN A 6 -53.48 -40.41 9.31
C ASN A 6 -53.81 -41.22 8.05
N LEU A 7 -53.79 -40.55 6.90
CA LEU A 7 -53.98 -41.21 5.61
C LEU A 7 -52.63 -41.72 5.11
N PHE A 8 -52.45 -43.05 5.18
CA PHE A 8 -51.27 -43.72 4.65
C PHE A 8 -51.62 -44.46 3.36
N ALA A 9 -51.05 -43.96 2.25
CA ALA A 9 -51.09 -44.61 0.95
C ALA A 9 -49.69 -45.15 0.61
N PHE A 10 -49.55 -46.46 0.49
CA PHE A 10 -48.27 -47.12 0.14
C PHE A 10 -47.84 -46.92 -1.35
N GLY A 11 -48.54 -46.05 -2.12
CA GLY A 11 -48.44 -45.92 -3.59
C GLY A 11 -48.23 -44.49 -4.11
N SER A 12 -49.17 -43.91 -4.86
CA SER A 12 -49.12 -42.50 -5.25
C SER A 12 -50.39 -41.80 -4.83
N MET A 13 -50.24 -40.60 -4.29
CA MET A 13 -51.35 -39.68 -4.17
C MET A 13 -51.26 -38.71 -5.35
N ARG A 14 -52.04 -39.00 -6.39
CA ARG A 14 -52.30 -38.08 -7.48
C ARG A 14 -53.51 -37.28 -7.07
N SER A 15 -53.27 -36.04 -6.71
CA SER A 15 -54.30 -35.03 -6.68
C SER A 15 -53.93 -33.99 -7.72
N PRO A 16 -54.91 -33.49 -8.48
CA PRO A 16 -54.72 -32.25 -9.21
C PRO A 16 -54.21 -31.12 -8.29
N ILE A 17 -54.60 -31.07 -7.01
CA ILE A 17 -54.29 -29.99 -6.04
C ILE A 17 -54.21 -30.52 -4.58
N PHE A 18 -53.32 -29.99 -3.72
CA PHE A 18 -53.16 -30.39 -2.30
C PHE A 18 -53.60 -29.34 -1.29
N TYR A 19 -54.81 -29.41 -0.73
CA TYR A 19 -55.30 -28.44 0.25
C TYR A 19 -54.81 -28.67 1.70
N ASP A 20 -54.63 -27.59 2.45
CA ASP A 20 -54.30 -27.54 3.87
C ASP A 20 -55.51 -28.01 4.66
N TYR A 21 -55.26 -28.66 5.78
CA TYR A 21 -56.32 -29.43 6.45
C TYR A 21 -57.23 -28.55 7.31
N ASN A 22 -56.63 -27.62 8.05
CA ASN A 22 -57.37 -26.75 8.97
C ASN A 22 -58.02 -25.60 8.23
N ASP A 23 -57.43 -25.25 7.08
CA ASP A 23 -57.89 -24.26 6.16
C ASP A 23 -57.55 -24.75 4.75
N THR A 24 -58.49 -25.45 4.09
CA THR A 24 -58.38 -26.00 2.72
C THR A 24 -58.16 -24.95 1.64
N ASN A 25 -57.77 -23.75 2.04
CA ASN A 25 -57.42 -22.64 1.22
C ASN A 25 -55.89 -22.46 1.03
N TYR A 26 -55.00 -23.09 1.83
CA TYR A 26 -53.55 -23.19 1.51
C TYR A 26 -53.26 -24.48 0.78
N TYR A 27 -52.46 -24.50 -0.28
CA TYR A 27 -52.27 -25.72 -1.05
C TYR A 27 -51.05 -25.81 -1.95
N VAL A 28 -50.73 -26.99 -2.50
CA VAL A 28 -49.64 -27.17 -3.47
C VAL A 28 -50.17 -27.82 -4.75
N ASP A 29 -49.90 -27.21 -5.91
CA ASP A 29 -50.08 -27.85 -7.22
C ASP A 29 -48.73 -27.79 -7.95
N PRO A 30 -48.06 -28.93 -8.22
CA PRO A 30 -46.71 -28.96 -8.79
C PRO A 30 -46.65 -29.15 -10.32
N ALA A 31 -47.74 -29.58 -10.96
CA ALA A 31 -47.85 -29.51 -12.43
C ALA A 31 -48.20 -28.08 -12.88
N SER A 32 -48.47 -27.23 -11.88
CA SER A 32 -48.94 -25.87 -11.95
C SER A 32 -48.48 -25.11 -10.68
N THR A 33 -49.37 -24.40 -9.97
CA THR A 33 -49.01 -23.37 -8.96
C THR A 33 -49.41 -23.72 -7.53
N SER A 34 -48.53 -23.42 -6.58
CA SER A 34 -48.71 -23.68 -5.13
C SER A 34 -49.01 -22.41 -4.32
N SER A 35 -49.85 -22.50 -3.29
CA SER A 35 -50.30 -21.52 -2.29
C SER A 35 -49.85 -21.88 -0.86
N VAL A 36 -49.01 -21.06 -0.23
CA VAL A 36 -48.37 -21.38 1.06
C VAL A 36 -48.38 -20.14 1.97
N ASN A 37 -48.77 -20.26 3.25
CA ASN A 37 -49.08 -19.15 4.18
C ASN A 37 -47.95 -18.11 4.35
N THR A 38 -46.72 -18.59 4.36
CA THR A 38 -45.57 -17.73 4.20
C THR A 38 -44.78 -18.29 3.04
N VAL A 39 -44.90 -17.58 1.92
CA VAL A 39 -43.84 -17.58 0.92
C VAL A 39 -43.12 -16.25 1.05
N SER A 40 -42.52 -16.06 2.22
CA SER A 40 -41.80 -14.84 2.53
C SER A 40 -40.73 -14.60 1.47
N PHE A 41 -41.04 -13.61 0.63
CA PHE A 41 -40.29 -13.03 -0.48
C PHE A 41 -40.85 -11.63 -0.79
N VAL A 42 -40.98 -10.67 0.14
CA VAL A 42 -41.81 -9.50 -0.21
C VAL A 42 -41.27 -8.14 0.20
N SER A 43 -40.99 -7.36 -0.84
CA SER A 43 -41.44 -5.97 -0.92
C SER A 43 -42.40 -5.77 -2.10
N GLY A 44 -43.63 -5.38 -1.77
CA GLY A 44 -44.56 -4.40 -2.38
C GLY A 44 -44.89 -4.33 -3.87
N ALA A 45 -44.04 -4.73 -4.82
CA ALA A 45 -44.30 -4.48 -6.23
C ALA A 45 -44.28 -5.77 -7.04
N SER A 46 -45.23 -5.91 -7.97
CA SER A 46 -45.16 -6.80 -9.15
C SER A 46 -43.93 -6.54 -10.06
N PHE A 47 -42.98 -5.73 -9.58
CA PHE A 47 -41.78 -5.19 -10.23
C PHE A 47 -40.54 -5.25 -9.31
N GLY A 48 -40.59 -6.01 -8.20
CA GLY A 48 -39.42 -6.28 -7.36
C GLY A 48 -38.47 -7.31 -7.99
N PRO A 49 -37.27 -7.53 -7.40
CA PRO A 49 -36.44 -8.68 -7.74
C PRO A 49 -37.27 -9.97 -7.73
N TYR A 50 -37.21 -10.75 -8.79
CA TYR A 50 -37.80 -12.09 -8.80
C TYR A 50 -36.75 -13.17 -8.99
N LEU A 51 -37.06 -14.34 -8.43
CA LEU A 51 -36.27 -15.56 -8.47
C LEU A 51 -36.84 -16.48 -9.55
N GLN A 52 -36.04 -16.82 -10.56
CA GLN A 52 -36.40 -17.82 -11.56
C GLN A 52 -35.17 -18.62 -11.96
N PHE A 53 -35.33 -19.79 -12.58
CA PHE A 53 -34.19 -20.43 -13.23
C PHE A 53 -33.74 -19.57 -14.42
N ASN A 54 -32.46 -19.24 -14.49
CA ASN A 54 -31.89 -18.59 -15.66
C ASN A 54 -31.75 -19.60 -16.80
N ASN A 55 -31.35 -20.80 -16.42
CA ASN A 55 -31.11 -21.97 -17.24
C ASN A 55 -31.06 -23.19 -16.28
N GLN A 56 -30.63 -24.34 -16.80
CA GLN A 56 -30.51 -25.55 -16.00
C GLN A 56 -29.40 -25.51 -14.92
N SER A 57 -28.54 -24.48 -14.91
CA SER A 57 -27.33 -24.40 -14.07
C SER A 57 -27.33 -23.27 -13.04
N ASN A 58 -28.17 -22.24 -13.15
CA ASN A 58 -28.24 -21.19 -12.14
C ASN A 58 -29.60 -20.50 -11.99
N LEU A 59 -29.76 -19.89 -10.81
CA LEU A 59 -30.89 -19.07 -10.42
C LEU A 59 -30.63 -17.63 -10.87
N ARG A 60 -31.61 -17.05 -11.55
CA ARG A 60 -31.65 -15.64 -11.92
C ARG A 60 -32.36 -14.86 -10.84
N LEU A 61 -31.69 -13.81 -10.39
CA LEU A 61 -32.31 -12.67 -9.72
C LEU A 61 -32.37 -11.53 -10.73
N GLN A 62 -33.57 -11.09 -11.06
CA GLN A 62 -33.77 -10.07 -12.08
C GLN A 62 -34.44 -8.84 -11.46
N ALA A 63 -33.81 -7.67 -11.64
CA ALA A 63 -34.44 -6.38 -11.34
C ALA A 63 -35.73 -6.22 -12.14
N GLY A 64 -36.75 -5.61 -11.54
CA GLY A 64 -37.97 -5.30 -12.26
C GLY A 64 -37.83 -4.09 -13.19
N GLN A 65 -38.86 -3.87 -14.00
CA GLN A 65 -38.92 -2.74 -14.92
C GLN A 65 -38.72 -1.43 -14.13
N GLN A 66 -37.80 -0.56 -14.58
CA GLN A 66 -37.43 0.75 -14.01
C GLN A 66 -36.26 0.77 -13.01
N SER A 67 -35.72 -0.37 -12.58
CA SER A 67 -34.44 -0.38 -11.85
C SER A 67 -33.32 -0.90 -12.74
N GLY A 68 -32.30 -0.06 -12.98
CA GLY A 68 -31.02 -0.50 -13.53
C GLY A 68 -30.15 -1.23 -12.51
N ALA A 69 -30.63 -1.35 -11.27
CA ALA A 69 -29.91 -1.92 -10.15
C ALA A 69 -30.64 -3.10 -9.51
N ILE A 70 -29.88 -4.05 -8.97
CA ILE A 70 -30.35 -5.26 -8.32
C ILE A 70 -29.54 -5.51 -7.05
N GLY A 71 -30.17 -6.04 -6.00
CA GLY A 71 -29.45 -6.37 -4.79
C GLY A 71 -30.16 -7.38 -3.89
N ILE A 72 -29.39 -7.92 -2.95
CA ILE A 72 -29.82 -8.84 -1.89
C ILE A 72 -29.34 -8.25 -0.57
N SER A 73 -30.27 -7.84 0.29
CA SER A 73 -29.95 -7.28 1.61
C SER A 73 -30.17 -8.30 2.71
N GLY A 74 -29.15 -8.46 3.57
CA GLY A 74 -29.19 -9.33 4.74
C GLY A 74 -29.50 -8.57 6.03
N TYR A 75 -30.40 -9.11 6.85
CA TYR A 75 -30.80 -8.57 8.15
C TYR A 75 -30.70 -9.65 9.23
N ASP A 76 -30.35 -9.28 10.47
CA ASP A 76 -30.46 -10.20 11.61
C ASP A 76 -31.91 -10.34 12.12
N PHE A 77 -32.12 -11.24 13.09
CA PHE A 77 -33.44 -11.49 13.68
C PHE A 77 -34.11 -10.25 14.27
N ASN A 78 -33.32 -9.27 14.72
CA ASN A 78 -33.81 -8.03 15.29
C ASN A 78 -34.06 -6.95 14.22
N GLY A 79 -33.85 -7.28 12.94
CA GLY A 79 -34.03 -6.36 11.81
C GLY A 79 -32.84 -5.43 11.55
N ASN A 80 -31.66 -5.66 12.14
CA ASN A 80 -30.47 -4.85 11.84
C ASN A 80 -29.78 -5.33 10.57
N TRP A 81 -29.46 -4.41 9.67
CA TRP A 81 -28.74 -4.69 8.43
C TRP A 81 -27.33 -5.24 8.70
N LYS A 82 -26.85 -6.17 7.84
CA LYS A 82 -25.52 -6.79 7.94
C LYS A 82 -24.68 -6.68 6.68
N PHE A 83 -25.29 -6.84 5.51
CA PHE A 83 -24.62 -6.72 4.23
C PHE A 83 -25.64 -6.47 3.12
N GLN A 84 -25.15 -5.99 1.98
CA GLN A 84 -25.91 -6.00 0.75
C GLN A 84 -25.00 -6.35 -0.42
N LEU A 85 -25.36 -7.42 -1.15
CA LEU A 85 -24.83 -7.67 -2.48
C LEU A 85 -25.62 -6.79 -3.45
N TYR A 86 -24.94 -6.08 -4.33
CA TYR A 86 -25.57 -5.09 -5.19
C TYR A 86 -24.86 -5.00 -6.54
N GLY A 87 -25.61 -4.67 -7.58
CA GLY A 87 -25.06 -4.34 -8.89
C GLY A 87 -25.95 -3.37 -9.66
N ASP A 88 -25.32 -2.50 -10.44
CA ASP A 88 -25.97 -1.50 -11.30
C ASP A 88 -25.15 -1.29 -12.59
N SER A 89 -25.42 -0.20 -13.32
CA SER A 89 -24.69 0.14 -14.55
C SER A 89 -23.19 0.37 -14.37
N SER A 90 -22.72 0.65 -13.15
CA SER A 90 -21.29 0.88 -12.84
C SER A 90 -20.51 -0.41 -12.54
N GLY A 91 -21.21 -1.48 -12.11
CA GLY A 91 -20.59 -2.75 -11.72
C GLY A 91 -21.40 -3.52 -10.67
N TYR A 92 -20.72 -4.39 -9.92
CA TYR A 92 -21.31 -5.20 -8.86
C TYR A 92 -20.36 -5.38 -7.68
N GLY A 93 -20.89 -5.65 -6.48
CA GLY A 93 -20.09 -5.84 -5.28
C GLY A 93 -20.92 -5.70 -4.00
N PHE A 94 -20.37 -4.99 -3.01
CA PHE A 94 -20.95 -4.82 -1.68
C PHE A 94 -21.18 -3.35 -1.36
N LEU A 95 -22.32 -3.04 -0.73
CA LEU A 95 -22.59 -1.70 -0.18
C LEU A 95 -22.22 -1.65 1.30
N ASN A 96 -21.84 -0.46 1.77
CA ASN A 96 -21.51 -0.16 3.18
C ASN A 96 -22.74 0.13 4.05
N GLY A 97 -23.93 0.01 3.48
CA GLY A 97 -25.22 0.18 4.14
C GLY A 97 -26.36 -0.22 3.20
N ASN A 98 -27.59 -0.31 3.73
CA ASN A 98 -28.76 -0.66 2.93
C ASN A 98 -29.04 0.45 1.89
N TRP A 99 -28.82 0.15 0.61
CA TRP A 99 -28.91 1.10 -0.51
C TRP A 99 -28.05 2.37 -0.32
N ALA A 100 -26.86 2.20 0.27
CA ALA A 100 -25.93 3.28 0.54
C ALA A 100 -24.74 3.29 -0.46
N GLY A 101 -23.57 3.75 -0.01
CA GLY A 101 -22.36 3.79 -0.84
C GLY A 101 -21.71 2.43 -1.03
N TRP A 102 -20.83 2.31 -2.02
CA TRP A 102 -20.03 1.11 -2.24
C TRP A 102 -19.02 0.91 -1.11
N ASP A 103 -18.89 -0.32 -0.63
CA ASP A 103 -17.75 -0.81 0.17
C ASP A 103 -16.76 -1.53 -0.76
N LEU A 104 -17.29 -2.32 -1.70
CA LEU A 104 -16.55 -3.00 -2.76
C LEU A 104 -17.31 -2.85 -4.08
N LEU A 105 -16.67 -2.38 -5.15
CA LEU A 105 -17.26 -2.26 -6.49
C LEU A 105 -16.35 -2.90 -7.52
N LYS A 106 -16.84 -3.91 -8.24
CA LYS A 106 -16.18 -4.48 -9.42
C LYS A 106 -16.90 -4.00 -10.67
N SER A 107 -16.20 -3.23 -11.52
CA SER A 107 -16.72 -2.96 -12.87
C SER A 107 -16.72 -4.24 -13.69
N VAL A 108 -17.75 -4.47 -14.51
CA VAL A 108 -17.82 -5.63 -15.40
C VAL A 108 -16.60 -5.62 -16.32
N SER A 109 -15.82 -6.70 -16.31
CA SER A 109 -14.54 -6.81 -17.03
C SER A 109 -13.49 -5.70 -16.74
N GLY A 110 -13.69 -4.88 -15.71
CA GLY A 110 -12.82 -3.75 -15.36
C GLY A 110 -12.18 -3.87 -13.98
N ASN A 111 -11.89 -2.72 -13.35
CA ASN A 111 -11.20 -2.66 -12.06
C ASN A 111 -12.10 -3.08 -10.89
N LEU A 112 -11.47 -3.56 -9.82
CA LEU A 112 -12.07 -3.67 -8.49
C LEU A 112 -11.68 -2.42 -7.70
N TYR A 113 -12.67 -1.70 -7.22
CA TYR A 113 -12.55 -0.58 -6.31
C TYR A 113 -12.91 -1.09 -4.91
N LEU A 114 -12.04 -0.88 -3.92
CA LEU A 114 -12.39 -1.04 -2.52
C LEU A 114 -12.54 0.37 -1.95
N ASN A 115 -13.71 0.70 -1.43
CA ASN A 115 -14.04 2.02 -0.93
C ASN A 115 -14.20 1.93 0.59
N ASN A 116 -13.28 2.55 1.32
CA ASN A 116 -13.40 2.80 2.74
C ASN A 116 -13.23 4.32 2.95
N GLN A 117 -14.19 4.98 3.62
CA GLN A 117 -14.23 6.46 3.69
C GLN A 117 -13.02 7.10 4.39
N SER A 118 -12.03 6.34 4.89
CA SER A 118 -10.76 6.89 5.38
C SER A 118 -9.53 5.95 5.31
N THR A 119 -9.68 4.62 5.21
CA THR A 119 -8.53 3.68 5.27
C THR A 119 -8.68 2.43 4.40
N TYR A 120 -7.97 2.33 3.28
CA TYR A 120 -7.97 1.12 2.45
C TYR A 120 -7.12 -0.01 3.07
N TYR A 121 -7.71 -1.15 3.47
CA TYR A 121 -6.92 -2.31 3.91
C TYR A 121 -7.40 -3.62 3.28
N ILE A 122 -6.45 -4.45 2.81
CA ILE A 122 -6.65 -5.86 2.46
C ILE A 122 -6.03 -6.67 3.60
N GLY A 123 -6.85 -7.09 4.57
CA GLY A 123 -6.40 -7.93 5.69
C GLY A 123 -6.36 -9.40 5.27
N THR A 124 -5.18 -9.98 5.07
CA THR A 124 -5.03 -11.43 4.83
C THR A 124 -4.76 -12.18 6.15
N ASN A 125 -5.31 -13.38 6.30
CA ASN A 125 -5.19 -14.20 7.53
C ASN A 125 -3.83 -14.94 7.62
N THR A 126 -3.44 -15.17 8.88
CA THR A 126 -2.26 -15.77 9.54
C THR A 126 -1.17 -16.59 8.83
N ILE A 127 -1.25 -16.93 7.55
CA ILE A 127 -0.21 -17.78 6.90
C ILE A 127 0.48 -17.06 5.72
N TYR A 128 -0.14 -16.02 5.12
CA TYR A 128 0.42 -15.26 3.99
C TYR A 128 0.31 -13.74 4.16
N TYR A 129 0.73 -13.26 5.32
CA TYR A 129 0.56 -11.89 5.77
C TYR A 129 1.26 -10.84 4.87
N TYR A 130 0.49 -9.83 4.44
CA TYR A 130 0.91 -8.51 3.93
C TYR A 130 1.52 -8.41 2.52
N ARG A 131 1.16 -9.29 1.58
CA ARG A 131 1.63 -9.18 0.20
C ARG A 131 0.53 -8.67 -0.72
N VAL A 132 0.75 -7.51 -1.32
CA VAL A 132 0.09 -7.12 -2.57
C VAL A 132 0.97 -7.63 -3.70
N TYR A 133 0.43 -8.44 -4.60
CA TYR A 133 1.16 -9.00 -5.74
C TYR A 133 0.45 -8.64 -7.04
N GLY A 134 1.17 -7.95 -7.94
CA GLY A 134 0.76 -7.67 -9.31
C GLY A 134 1.66 -8.43 -10.27
N THR A 135 1.09 -9.11 -11.27
CA THR A 135 1.86 -9.85 -12.29
C THR A 135 2.57 -8.93 -13.28
N ALA A 136 2.07 -7.69 -13.46
CA ALA A 136 2.67 -6.67 -14.31
C ALA A 136 3.26 -5.53 -13.49
N ASP A 137 2.43 -4.83 -12.70
CA ASP A 137 2.86 -3.70 -11.87
C ASP A 137 2.00 -3.50 -10.62
N ILE A 138 2.58 -2.82 -9.64
CA ILE A 138 1.90 -2.21 -8.49
C ILE A 138 2.39 -0.77 -8.45
N ARG A 139 1.46 0.20 -8.41
CA ARG A 139 1.79 1.62 -8.37
C ARG A 139 1.29 2.24 -7.07
N SER A 140 2.15 3.01 -6.43
CA SER A 140 1.79 3.95 -5.38
C SER A 140 2.58 5.25 -5.61
N PRO A 141 1.98 6.43 -5.39
CA PRO A 141 2.73 7.68 -5.35
C PRO A 141 3.83 7.64 -4.27
N ILE A 142 3.51 7.12 -3.09
CA ILE A 142 4.42 7.05 -1.92
C ILE A 142 4.20 5.71 -1.19
N PHE A 143 5.27 5.13 -0.67
CA PHE A 143 5.22 4.03 0.30
C PHE A 143 5.74 4.51 1.65
N TYR A 144 4.90 4.50 2.69
CA TYR A 144 5.30 4.83 4.06
C TYR A 144 5.64 3.56 4.85
N ASP A 145 6.55 3.70 5.83
CA ASP A 145 6.63 2.75 6.93
C ASP A 145 5.35 2.83 7.79
N ASN A 146 4.81 1.67 8.17
CA ASN A 146 3.53 1.58 8.87
C ASN A 146 3.58 2.16 10.28
N ASP A 147 4.70 1.97 10.99
CA ASP A 147 4.83 2.33 12.40
C ASP A 147 5.40 3.75 12.56
N ASN A 148 6.02 4.31 11.51
CA ASN A 148 6.51 5.68 11.49
C ASN A 148 6.52 6.29 10.08
N THR A 149 5.52 7.13 9.80
CA THR A 149 5.35 7.82 8.50
C THR A 149 6.46 8.83 8.17
N SER A 150 7.42 9.07 9.07
CA SER A 150 8.61 9.86 8.74
C SER A 150 9.52 9.13 7.75
N TYR A 151 9.45 7.79 7.68
CA TYR A 151 10.21 6.97 6.75
C TYR A 151 9.35 6.53 5.57
N TYR A 152 9.90 6.67 4.36
CA TYR A 152 9.13 6.47 3.14
C TYR A 152 10.00 6.32 1.88
N VAL A 153 9.33 5.93 0.79
CA VAL A 153 9.80 6.02 -0.59
C VAL A 153 8.80 6.86 -1.40
N ASP A 154 9.23 8.02 -1.89
CA ASP A 154 8.46 8.94 -2.76
C ASP A 154 9.32 9.32 -3.97
N PRO A 155 9.29 8.52 -5.05
CA PRO A 155 10.16 8.76 -6.21
C PRO A 155 9.94 10.12 -6.91
N ALA A 156 8.83 10.81 -6.64
CA ALA A 156 8.50 12.09 -7.25
C ALA A 156 8.93 13.31 -6.41
N ALA A 157 9.26 13.12 -5.12
CA ALA A 157 9.71 14.18 -4.23
C ALA A 157 11.22 14.47 -4.34
N GLY A 158 11.63 15.61 -3.77
CA GLY A 158 13.04 16.01 -3.66
C GLY A 158 13.88 15.11 -2.74
N VAL A 159 13.26 14.46 -1.74
CA VAL A 159 13.84 13.35 -0.98
C VAL A 159 13.08 12.10 -1.37
N SER A 160 13.68 11.28 -2.23
CA SER A 160 12.96 10.13 -2.78
C SER A 160 12.91 8.92 -1.87
N ILE A 161 13.83 8.84 -0.91
CA ILE A 161 13.97 7.73 0.03
C ILE A 161 14.39 8.33 1.38
N ASN A 162 13.59 8.12 2.43
CA ASN A 162 13.97 8.42 3.81
C ASN A 162 13.95 7.13 4.63
N VAL A 163 15.13 6.68 5.08
CA VAL A 163 15.31 5.40 5.77
C VAL A 163 16.03 5.60 7.11
N ALA A 164 15.62 4.85 8.13
CA ALA A 164 16.25 4.87 9.45
C ALA A 164 17.62 4.16 9.48
N GLY A 165 17.83 3.20 8.57
CA GLY A 165 18.93 2.24 8.63
C GLY A 165 19.90 2.31 7.46
N GLU A 166 20.81 1.33 7.42
CA GLU A 166 21.81 1.17 6.36
C GLU A 166 21.15 0.79 5.02
N ILE A 167 21.61 1.41 3.93
CA ILE A 167 21.31 0.98 2.56
C ILE A 167 22.39 0.00 2.11
N ARG A 168 22.04 -1.28 1.99
CA ARG A 168 22.94 -2.34 1.47
C ARG A 168 22.70 -2.58 -0.01
N ALA A 169 23.71 -2.31 -0.84
CA ALA A 169 23.66 -2.55 -2.28
C ALA A 169 24.67 -3.64 -2.69
N ALA A 170 24.21 -4.66 -3.41
CA ALA A 170 25.08 -5.71 -3.97
C ALA A 170 25.81 -5.27 -5.25
N ASN A 171 25.50 -4.07 -5.75
CA ASN A 171 26.07 -3.48 -6.96
C ASN A 171 26.29 -1.97 -6.73
N ASN A 172 26.66 -1.24 -7.78
CA ASN A 172 27.00 0.17 -7.71
C ASN A 172 25.82 1.07 -7.33
N ILE A 173 26.11 2.10 -6.54
CA ILE A 173 25.26 3.28 -6.35
C ILE A 173 25.82 4.37 -7.27
N THR A 174 25.10 4.72 -8.34
CA THR A 174 25.45 5.84 -9.22
C THR A 174 24.73 7.10 -8.75
N ALA A 175 25.48 8.10 -8.31
CA ALA A 175 24.93 9.36 -7.79
C ALA A 175 25.59 10.57 -8.46
N TYR A 176 24.82 11.65 -8.58
CA TYR A 176 25.22 12.93 -9.17
C TYR A 176 25.73 12.85 -10.62
N TYR A 177 26.05 14.01 -11.20
CA TYR A 177 26.65 14.12 -12.52
C TYR A 177 28.16 14.37 -12.40
N SER A 178 28.94 13.71 -13.24
CA SER A 178 30.39 13.92 -13.34
C SER A 178 30.86 14.40 -14.72
N ASP A 179 29.99 14.34 -15.73
CA ASP A 179 30.28 14.74 -17.12
C ASP A 179 30.65 16.23 -17.21
N MET A 180 31.77 16.53 -17.87
CA MET A 180 32.26 17.91 -18.03
C MET A 180 31.29 18.79 -18.83
N ARG A 181 30.48 18.21 -19.73
CA ARG A 181 29.47 18.95 -20.51
C ARG A 181 28.33 19.49 -19.64
N LEU A 182 28.17 18.95 -18.43
CA LEU A 182 27.21 19.41 -17.43
C LEU A 182 27.87 20.33 -16.38
N LYS A 183 29.11 20.77 -16.60
CA LYS A 183 29.89 21.58 -15.68
C LYS A 183 30.41 22.83 -16.38
N ARG A 184 30.45 23.93 -15.62
CA ARG A 184 31.26 25.10 -15.97
C ARG A 184 32.51 25.05 -15.09
N ASP A 185 33.69 25.06 -15.70
CA ASP A 185 34.95 25.13 -14.97
C ASP A 185 35.07 26.48 -14.26
N LEU A 186 35.31 26.45 -12.94
CA LEU A 186 35.46 27.63 -12.08
C LEU A 186 36.90 27.78 -11.58
N GLY A 187 37.85 26.96 -12.06
CA GLY A 187 39.23 26.93 -11.61
C GLY A 187 39.56 25.80 -10.64
N THR A 188 40.83 25.74 -10.25
CA THR A 188 41.38 24.71 -9.34
C THR A 188 41.17 25.08 -7.88
N ILE A 189 41.14 24.08 -6.99
CA ILE A 189 41.10 24.30 -5.54
C ILE A 189 42.35 25.08 -5.11
N GLU A 190 42.17 26.26 -4.53
CA GLU A 190 43.27 27.09 -4.05
C GLU A 190 43.88 26.55 -2.74
N GLN A 191 45.21 26.58 -2.66
CA GLN A 191 46.00 26.15 -1.49
C GLN A 191 45.58 24.78 -0.92
N PRO A 192 45.42 23.75 -1.77
CA PRO A 192 44.81 22.49 -1.38
C PRO A 192 45.59 21.76 -0.27
N LEU A 193 46.93 21.82 -0.29
CA LEU A 193 47.73 21.21 0.77
C LEU A 193 47.58 21.94 2.11
N LEU A 194 47.47 23.29 2.10
CA LEU A 194 47.24 24.05 3.32
C LEU A 194 45.88 23.71 3.93
N LYS A 195 44.83 23.65 3.09
CA LYS A 195 43.47 23.25 3.49
C LYS A 195 43.47 21.84 4.08
N LEU A 196 44.09 20.87 3.40
CA LEU A 196 44.17 19.49 3.87
C LEU A 196 44.90 19.37 5.22
N LYS A 197 45.99 20.12 5.43
CA LYS A 197 46.76 20.10 6.69
C LYS A 197 45.99 20.61 7.91
N LYS A 198 44.90 21.37 7.72
CA LYS A 198 44.02 21.79 8.82
C LYS A 198 43.06 20.68 9.25
N LEU A 199 42.80 19.70 8.38
CA LEU A 199 41.89 18.60 8.69
C LEU A 199 42.61 17.54 9.52
N ARG A 200 41.97 17.12 10.62
CA ARG A 200 42.42 16.00 11.44
C ARG A 200 41.51 14.78 11.20
N GLY A 201 42.10 13.67 10.78
CA GLY A 201 41.45 12.36 10.88
C GLY A 201 41.55 11.83 12.31
N PHE A 202 40.47 11.31 12.87
CA PHE A 202 40.46 10.73 14.21
C PHE A 202 39.45 9.59 14.34
N TYR A 203 39.69 8.73 15.33
CA TYR A 203 38.70 7.73 15.75
C TYR A 203 37.74 8.35 16.75
N TYR A 204 36.47 8.01 16.67
CA TYR A 204 35.45 8.48 17.59
C TYR A 204 34.46 7.37 17.94
N GLU A 205 33.68 7.61 19.00
CA GLU A 205 32.50 6.84 19.37
C GLU A 205 31.34 7.82 19.60
N ALA A 206 30.10 7.35 19.47
CA ALA A 206 28.93 8.15 19.79
C ALA A 206 28.96 8.61 21.26
N ASN A 207 29.01 9.92 21.50
CA ASN A 207 28.89 10.49 22.84
C ASN A 207 27.45 10.36 23.39
N GLU A 208 27.23 10.78 24.64
CA GLU A 208 25.90 10.69 25.28
C GLU A 208 24.78 11.39 24.49
N THR A 209 25.10 12.51 23.84
CA THR A 209 24.14 13.25 23.00
C THR A 209 23.73 12.42 21.78
N ALA A 210 24.69 11.84 21.07
CA ALA A 210 24.42 10.98 19.91
C ALA A 210 23.69 9.68 20.33
N GLN A 211 24.01 9.12 21.49
CA GLN A 211 23.34 7.93 22.02
C GLN A 211 21.86 8.18 22.34
N LYS A 212 21.52 9.35 22.89
CA LYS A 212 20.11 9.76 23.09
C LYS A 212 19.32 9.89 21.78
N LEU A 213 20.02 10.07 20.66
CA LEU A 213 19.44 10.13 19.30
C LEU A 213 19.45 8.78 18.58
N GLY A 214 19.86 7.70 19.25
CA GLY A 214 19.81 6.34 18.71
C GLY A 214 21.13 5.78 18.15
N TYR A 215 22.22 6.56 18.17
CA TYR A 215 23.53 6.05 17.74
C TYR A 215 24.17 5.16 18.80
N ARG A 216 24.87 4.11 18.36
CA ARG A 216 25.57 3.19 19.26
C ARG A 216 27.02 3.63 19.46
N PRO A 217 27.61 3.46 20.66
CA PRO A 217 29.02 3.75 20.90
C PRO A 217 29.90 2.66 20.27
N ILE A 218 30.04 2.72 18.95
CA ILE A 218 30.91 1.86 18.16
C ILE A 218 32.07 2.72 17.67
N ARG A 219 33.29 2.17 17.70
CA ARG A 219 34.47 2.88 17.22
C ARG A 219 34.39 3.08 15.71
N GLU A 220 34.36 4.34 15.29
CA GLU A 220 34.34 4.79 13.91
C GLU A 220 35.55 5.67 13.61
N VAL A 221 35.74 6.03 12.33
CA VAL A 221 36.82 6.92 11.87
C VAL A 221 36.21 8.01 10.98
N GLY A 222 36.68 9.24 11.14
CA GLY A 222 36.17 10.35 10.36
C GLY A 222 36.95 11.64 10.56
N VAL A 223 36.31 12.74 10.16
CA VAL A 223 36.79 14.11 10.30
C VAL A 223 35.73 14.98 10.98
N SER A 224 36.14 16.13 11.51
CA SER A 224 35.25 17.12 12.10
C SER A 224 34.53 17.89 10.99
N ALA A 225 33.19 17.90 11.01
CA ALA A 225 32.41 18.69 10.05
C ALA A 225 32.69 20.20 10.19
N GLN A 226 33.06 20.66 11.39
CA GLN A 226 33.43 22.05 11.67
C GLN A 226 34.79 22.39 11.04
N ASP A 227 35.79 21.52 11.16
CA ASP A 227 37.10 21.72 10.54
C ASP A 227 36.98 21.73 9.00
N VAL A 228 36.07 20.90 8.46
CA VAL A 228 35.74 20.89 7.03
C VAL A 228 35.05 22.17 6.61
N ALA A 229 34.15 22.73 7.43
CA ALA A 229 33.49 24.00 7.13
C ALA A 229 34.48 25.16 6.94
N ASP A 230 35.59 25.17 7.69
CA ASP A 230 36.63 26.20 7.59
C ASP A 230 37.45 26.14 6.29
N VAL A 231 37.49 25.01 5.59
CA VAL A 231 38.38 24.80 4.44
C VAL A 231 37.65 24.44 3.13
N LEU A 232 36.52 23.75 3.23
CA LEU A 232 35.71 23.24 2.13
C LEU A 232 34.21 23.27 2.51
N PRO A 233 33.63 24.46 2.74
CA PRO A 233 32.25 24.60 3.24
C PRO A 233 31.18 24.02 2.30
N GLU A 234 31.48 23.86 1.01
CA GLU A 234 30.52 23.46 -0.02
C GLU A 234 29.99 22.03 0.19
N ILE A 235 30.75 21.21 0.92
CA ILE A 235 30.43 19.79 1.15
C ILE A 235 29.77 19.53 2.50
N VAL A 236 29.61 20.56 3.34
CA VAL A 236 28.95 20.48 4.65
C VAL A 236 27.44 20.59 4.46
N LYS A 237 26.69 19.76 5.18
CA LYS A 237 25.22 19.71 5.17
C LYS A 237 24.66 19.56 6.59
N PRO A 238 23.43 20.00 6.84
CA PRO A 238 22.69 19.59 8.03
C PRO A 238 22.63 18.07 8.13
N ALA A 239 22.78 17.53 9.34
CA ALA A 239 22.71 16.09 9.57
C ALA A 239 21.24 15.61 9.47
N PRO A 240 20.97 14.45 8.85
CA PRO A 240 19.60 13.93 8.73
C PRO A 240 18.88 13.68 10.06
N ILE A 241 19.64 13.44 11.14
CA ILE A 241 19.08 13.17 12.47
C ILE A 241 18.43 14.40 13.11
N ASP A 242 19.00 15.58 12.88
CA ASP A 242 18.53 16.88 13.37
C ASP A 242 19.35 17.98 12.64
N GLU A 243 18.65 18.93 12.01
CA GLU A 243 19.26 19.97 11.17
C GLU A 243 20.23 20.88 11.92
N LYS A 244 20.18 20.91 13.26
CA LYS A 244 21.14 21.69 14.07
C LYS A 244 22.56 21.10 14.10
N TYR A 245 22.70 19.81 13.76
CA TYR A 245 24.01 19.16 13.66
C TYR A 245 24.50 19.17 12.22
N LEU A 246 25.81 19.00 12.03
CA LEU A 246 26.45 19.02 10.72
C LEU A 246 26.97 17.62 10.34
N THR A 247 26.92 17.33 9.05
CA THR A 247 27.56 16.19 8.40
C THR A 247 28.24 16.65 7.10
N ILE A 248 28.93 15.75 6.41
CA ILE A 248 29.62 16.07 5.14
C ILE A 248 29.33 15.03 4.05
N HIS A 249 29.44 15.48 2.81
CA HIS A 249 29.59 14.60 1.64
C HIS A 249 31.03 14.09 1.56
N TYR A 250 31.33 13.00 2.26
CA TYR A 250 32.68 12.43 2.37
C TYR A 250 33.36 12.20 1.02
N GLU A 251 32.60 11.77 0.01
CA GLU A 251 33.11 11.52 -1.35
C GLU A 251 33.66 12.79 -2.02
N ARG A 252 33.24 13.97 -1.57
CA ARG A 252 33.70 15.26 -2.09
C ARG A 252 34.97 15.78 -1.42
N LEU A 253 35.54 15.05 -0.47
CA LEU A 253 36.92 15.29 -0.02
C LEU A 253 37.95 14.84 -1.06
N VAL A 254 37.60 13.89 -1.94
CA VAL A 254 38.54 13.30 -2.92
C VAL A 254 39.17 14.34 -3.85
N PRO A 255 38.44 15.32 -4.43
CA PRO A 255 39.07 16.38 -5.23
C PRO A 255 40.12 17.21 -4.46
N LEU A 256 39.88 17.52 -3.18
CA LEU A 256 40.86 18.23 -2.34
C LEU A 256 42.12 17.38 -2.14
N LEU A 257 41.95 16.08 -1.89
CA LEU A 257 43.09 15.14 -1.75
C LEU A 257 43.92 15.07 -3.04
N ILE A 258 43.27 15.00 -4.20
CA ILE A 258 43.95 14.97 -5.51
C ILE A 258 44.83 16.21 -5.69
N GLU A 259 44.28 17.41 -5.50
CA GLU A 259 45.03 18.65 -5.70
C GLU A 259 46.11 18.86 -4.62
N ALA A 260 45.88 18.41 -3.38
CA ALA A 260 46.88 18.48 -2.32
C ALA A 260 48.09 17.57 -2.60
N ILE A 261 47.86 16.37 -3.15
CA ILE A 261 48.92 15.45 -3.57
C ILE A 261 49.71 16.05 -4.75
N LYS A 262 49.03 16.66 -5.73
CA LYS A 262 49.72 17.35 -6.84
C LYS A 262 50.58 18.51 -6.34
N GLU A 263 50.05 19.34 -5.43
CA GLU A 263 50.81 20.45 -4.84
C GLU A 263 52.00 19.94 -4.01
N LEU A 264 51.82 18.87 -3.25
CA LEU A 264 52.89 18.22 -2.48
C LEU A 264 53.98 17.69 -3.40
N ASN A 265 53.62 16.97 -4.47
CA ASN A 265 54.57 16.42 -5.43
C ASN A 265 55.41 17.54 -6.09
N LEU A 266 54.76 18.63 -6.50
CA LEU A 266 55.47 19.81 -7.04
C LEU A 266 56.44 20.44 -6.04
N LYS A 267 56.17 20.36 -4.73
CA LYS A 267 57.10 20.83 -3.70
C LYS A 267 58.28 19.88 -3.54
N VAL A 268 58.05 18.56 -3.60
CA VAL A 268 59.09 17.54 -3.53
C VAL A 268 60.04 17.65 -4.73
N GLU A 269 59.52 17.72 -5.95
CA GLU A 269 60.33 17.87 -7.17
C GLU A 269 61.25 19.11 -7.11
N ARG A 270 60.74 20.22 -6.56
CA ARG A 270 61.54 21.44 -6.34
C ARG A 270 62.65 21.27 -5.31
N LEU A 271 62.39 20.52 -4.25
CA LEU A 271 63.41 20.23 -3.22
C LEU A 271 64.51 19.32 -3.78
N GLU A 272 64.15 18.31 -4.57
CA GLU A 272 65.10 17.39 -5.19
C GLU A 272 65.99 18.10 -6.24
N GLN A 273 65.42 18.99 -7.05
CA GLN A 273 66.18 19.79 -8.03
C GLN A 273 67.10 20.84 -7.40
N GLY A 274 66.78 21.33 -6.20
CA GLY A 274 67.61 22.28 -5.45
C GLY A 274 68.77 21.67 -4.68
N THR A 275 68.97 20.35 -4.76
CA THR A 275 70.01 19.60 -4.02
C THR A 275 71.22 19.21 -4.91
N THR A 276 71.35 19.77 -6.11
CA THR A 276 72.56 19.67 -6.96
C THR A 276 73.48 20.86 -6.79
#